data_AF-T1EQ77-F1
#
_entry.id   AF-T1EQ77-F1
#
_cell.length_a   1.000
_cell.length_b   1.000
_cell.length_c   1.000
_cell.angle_alpha   90.00
_cell.angle_beta   90.00
_cell.angle_gamma   90.00
#
_symmetry.space_group_name_H-M   'P 1'
#
loop_
_entity.id
_entity.type
_entity.pdbx_description
1 polymer ?
#
loop_
_entity_poly.entity_id
_entity_poly.type
_entity_poly.pdbx_seq_one_letter_code
_entity_poly.pdbx_strand_id
1 'polypeptide(L)'
;MSKDERMDDEMDRQFNRCCCDKRFLINKVDEGKYKFGESQKLHLVRIQRSCVMVRVGGGWMALDEFLTKHDPCRLRKLKCASKSTGHIFKSSEGISQMMAPFRSKQAQMSSPARTPMKCRQHNRDDEDKLLEEKSSSYADEGANKTSEGGLACFL
;
A
#
# COMPACT_ATOMS: atom_id res chain seq x y z
N MET A 1 -11.12 -16.70 -9.21
CA MET A 1 -9.81 -16.20 -8.78
C MET A 1 -9.18 -17.16 -7.79
N SER A 2 -8.23 -17.94 -8.26
CA SER A 2 -7.39 -18.83 -7.46
C SER A 2 -6.50 -18.03 -6.51
N LYS A 3 -5.95 -18.70 -5.49
CA LYS A 3 -5.07 -18.02 -4.50
C LYS A 3 -3.80 -17.49 -5.17
N ASP A 4 -3.24 -18.25 -6.11
CA ASP A 4 -2.03 -17.88 -6.85
C ASP A 4 -2.26 -16.66 -7.74
N GLU A 5 -3.38 -16.61 -8.47
CA GLU A 5 -3.79 -15.43 -9.25
C GLU A 5 -3.84 -14.18 -8.35
N ARG A 6 -4.48 -14.27 -7.18
CA ARG A 6 -4.52 -13.14 -6.24
C ARG A 6 -3.15 -12.71 -5.71
N MET A 7 -2.20 -13.65 -5.60
CA MET A 7 -0.84 -13.30 -5.22
C MET A 7 -0.12 -12.59 -6.36
N ASP A 8 -0.23 -13.14 -7.57
CA ASP A 8 0.37 -12.55 -8.78
C ASP A 8 -0.14 -11.14 -9.04
N ASP A 9 -1.46 -10.93 -8.98
CA ASP A 9 -2.08 -9.61 -9.16
C ASP A 9 -1.56 -8.58 -8.17
N GLU A 10 -1.42 -8.97 -6.89
CA GLU A 10 -0.92 -8.06 -5.86
C GLU A 10 0.59 -7.81 -6.01
N MET A 11 1.37 -8.82 -6.42
CA MET A 11 2.78 -8.65 -6.73
C MET A 11 2.96 -7.65 -7.88
N ASP A 12 2.22 -7.81 -8.97
CA ASP A 12 2.28 -6.95 -10.14
C ASP A 12 1.78 -5.53 -9.83
N ARG A 13 0.71 -5.41 -9.04
CA ARG A 13 0.23 -4.10 -8.55
C ARG A 13 1.32 -3.38 -7.77
N GLN A 14 2.03 -4.07 -6.89
CA GLN A 14 3.09 -3.46 -6.10
C GLN A 14 4.36 -3.17 -6.91
N PHE A 15 4.68 -4.02 -7.89
CA PHE A 15 5.75 -3.79 -8.85
C PHE A 15 5.50 -2.52 -9.67
N ASN A 16 4.28 -2.34 -10.17
CA ASN A 16 3.88 -1.16 -10.97
C ASN A 16 3.85 0.13 -10.15
N ARG A 17 3.81 0.05 -8.82
CA ARG A 17 3.91 1.22 -7.92
C ARG A 17 5.36 1.67 -7.66
N CYS A 18 6.36 0.89 -8.08
CA CYS A 18 7.77 1.25 -7.97
C CYS A 18 8.12 2.34 -8.99
N CYS A 19 8.80 3.40 -8.55
CA CYS A 19 9.19 4.53 -9.41
C CYS A 19 10.73 4.67 -9.54
N CYS A 20 11.48 3.60 -9.27
CA CYS A 20 12.94 3.60 -9.44
C CYS A 20 13.32 3.51 -10.93
N ASP A 21 14.45 4.11 -11.32
CA ASP A 21 15.03 3.95 -12.66
C ASP A 21 15.30 2.47 -12.97
N LYS A 22 15.81 1.73 -11.98
CA LYS A 22 15.85 0.26 -11.95
C LYS A 22 14.71 -0.26 -11.08
N ARG A 23 13.67 -0.81 -11.71
CA ARG A 23 12.51 -1.36 -10.99
C ARG A 23 12.91 -2.53 -10.09
N PHE A 24 12.31 -2.59 -8.91
CA PHE A 24 12.51 -3.70 -7.98
C PHE A 24 11.85 -4.96 -8.53
N LEU A 25 12.64 -5.86 -9.12
CA LEU A 25 12.12 -7.04 -9.82
C LEU A 25 11.45 -8.04 -8.87
N ILE A 26 10.31 -8.58 -9.30
CA ILE A 26 9.61 -9.69 -8.64
C ILE A 26 9.45 -10.78 -9.70
N ASN A 27 10.08 -11.94 -9.49
CA ASN A 27 10.03 -13.04 -10.44
C ASN A 27 9.36 -14.27 -9.80
N LYS A 28 8.27 -14.75 -10.40
CA LYS A 28 7.58 -15.97 -9.97
C LYS A 28 8.38 -17.19 -10.41
N VAL A 29 8.72 -18.06 -9.47
CA VAL A 29 9.42 -19.32 -9.74
C VAL A 29 8.44 -20.48 -9.78
N ASP A 30 7.52 -20.52 -8.81
CA ASP A 30 6.58 -21.61 -8.60
C ASP A 30 5.39 -21.10 -7.75
N GLU A 31 4.39 -21.92 -7.51
CA GLU A 31 3.25 -21.60 -6.65
C GLU A 31 3.73 -21.21 -5.24
N GLY A 32 3.42 -19.97 -4.85
CA GLY A 32 3.88 -19.40 -3.58
C GLY A 32 5.40 -19.21 -3.46
N LYS A 33 6.19 -19.27 -4.54
CA LYS A 33 7.64 -19.05 -4.53
C LYS A 33 8.06 -17.91 -5.45
N TYR A 34 8.66 -16.88 -4.88
CA TYR A 34 9.07 -15.68 -5.61
C TYR A 34 10.53 -15.31 -5.31
N LYS A 35 11.20 -14.73 -6.31
CA LYS A 35 12.51 -14.10 -6.17
C LYS A 35 12.34 -12.59 -6.19
N PHE A 36 13.05 -11.90 -5.30
CA PHE A 36 12.91 -10.46 -5.10
C PHE A 36 14.22 -9.70 -5.34
N GLY A 37 14.10 -8.58 -6.06
CA GLY A 37 15.17 -7.63 -6.34
C GLY A 37 16.35 -8.24 -7.11
N GLU A 38 17.50 -7.58 -6.99
CA GLU A 38 18.76 -8.04 -7.61
C GLU A 38 19.37 -9.26 -6.88
N SER A 39 19.06 -9.42 -5.59
CA SER A 39 19.56 -10.54 -4.78
C SER A 39 19.05 -11.91 -5.26
N GLN A 40 17.97 -11.92 -6.05
CA GLN A 40 17.32 -13.13 -6.58
C GLN A 40 17.06 -14.22 -5.51
N LYS A 41 16.94 -13.80 -4.25
CA LYS A 41 16.71 -14.71 -3.12
C LYS A 41 15.29 -15.21 -3.16
N LEU A 42 15.14 -16.53 -3.07
CA LEU A 42 13.83 -17.19 -3.03
C LEU A 42 13.14 -16.94 -1.69
N HIS A 43 11.88 -16.55 -1.76
CA HIS A 43 11.01 -16.35 -0.62
C HIS A 43 9.69 -17.08 -0.84
N LEU A 44 9.17 -17.66 0.24
CA LEU A 44 7.85 -18.27 0.27
C LEU A 44 6.81 -17.20 0.55
N VAL A 45 5.72 -17.22 -0.22
CA VAL A 45 4.64 -16.26 -0.16
C VAL A 45 3.33 -17.01 0.05
N ARG A 46 2.45 -16.45 0.87
CA ARG A 46 1.10 -16.98 1.09
C ARG A 46 0.07 -15.87 1.18
N ILE A 47 -1.18 -16.23 0.93
CA ILE A 47 -2.33 -15.37 1.18
C ILE A 47 -3.07 -15.80 2.44
N GLN A 48 -3.40 -14.84 3.31
CA GLN A 48 -4.26 -15.06 4.47
C GLN A 48 -5.42 -14.08 4.46
N ARG A 49 -6.66 -14.60 4.33
CA ARG A 49 -7.92 -13.85 4.15
C ARG A 49 -7.94 -12.96 2.89
N SER A 50 -7.10 -11.94 2.85
CA SER A 50 -6.84 -11.08 1.67
C SER A 50 -5.46 -10.42 1.72
N CYS A 51 -4.58 -10.90 2.59
CA CYS A 51 -3.26 -10.34 2.82
C CYS A 51 -2.19 -11.21 2.18
N VAL A 52 -1.38 -10.64 1.29
CA VAL A 52 -0.17 -11.30 0.79
C VAL A 52 0.95 -11.14 1.80
N MET A 53 1.60 -12.25 2.14
CA MET A 53 2.65 -12.29 3.16
C MET A 53 3.86 -13.06 2.68
N VAL A 54 5.04 -12.53 3.01
CA VAL A 54 6.35 -13.06 2.68
C VAL A 54 6.98 -13.70 3.91
N ARG A 55 7.59 -14.87 3.76
CA ARG A 55 8.34 -15.55 4.82
C ARG A 55 9.70 -14.88 5.02
N VAL A 56 10.00 -14.45 6.24
CA VAL A 56 11.30 -13.87 6.61
C VAL A 56 11.74 -14.44 7.96
N GLY A 57 12.87 -15.18 8.00
CA GLY A 57 13.53 -15.71 9.21
C GLY A 57 12.61 -16.12 10.37
N GLY A 58 12.27 -15.16 11.23
CA GLY A 58 11.45 -15.32 12.45
C GLY A 58 9.93 -15.21 12.29
N GLY A 59 9.37 -15.11 11.08
CA GLY A 59 7.90 -15.01 10.93
C GLY A 59 7.39 -14.80 9.51
N TRP A 60 6.14 -14.34 9.44
CA TRP A 60 5.48 -13.90 8.20
C TRP A 60 5.33 -12.38 8.26
N MET A 61 5.78 -11.71 7.21
CA MET A 61 5.72 -10.25 7.07
C MET A 61 4.77 -9.90 5.94
N ALA A 62 4.01 -8.82 6.05
CA ALA A 62 3.16 -8.37 4.96
C ALA A 62 4.01 -7.91 3.75
N LEU A 63 3.52 -8.14 2.53
CA LEU A 63 4.22 -7.74 1.30
C LEU A 63 4.55 -6.24 1.28
N ASP A 64 3.60 -5.40 1.67
CA ASP A 64 3.79 -3.94 1.74
C ASP A 64 4.98 -3.54 2.64
N GLU A 65 5.09 -4.18 3.81
CA GLU A 65 6.17 -3.92 4.76
C GLU A 65 7.51 -4.45 4.25
N PHE A 66 7.51 -5.63 3.63
CA PHE A 66 8.68 -6.22 3.00
C PHE A 66 9.25 -5.31 1.91
N LEU A 67 8.40 -4.83 0.99
CA LEU A 67 8.81 -3.92 -0.08
C LEU A 67 9.28 -2.57 0.47
N THR A 68 8.68 -2.07 1.55
CA THR A 68 9.13 -0.83 2.17
C THR A 68 10.55 -0.91 2.72
N LYS A 69 11.01 -2.09 3.15
CA LYS A 69 12.37 -2.31 3.66
C LYS A 69 13.41 -2.58 2.56
N HIS A 70 12.97 -3.02 1.38
CA HIS A 70 13.87 -3.48 0.30
C HIS A 70 13.84 -2.63 -0.96
N ASP A 71 12.75 -1.92 -1.26
CA ASP A 71 12.61 -1.04 -2.42
C ASP A 71 13.14 0.37 -2.09
N PRO A 72 14.21 0.85 -2.78
CA PRO A 72 14.80 2.17 -2.54
C PRO A 72 13.82 3.34 -2.70
N CYS A 73 12.85 3.27 -3.63
CA CYS A 73 11.90 4.38 -3.81
C CYS A 73 10.91 4.49 -2.64
N ARG A 74 10.56 3.36 -2.01
CA ARG A 74 9.63 3.32 -0.87
C ARG A 74 10.31 3.80 0.40
N LEU A 75 11.59 3.46 0.58
CA LEU A 75 12.42 3.99 1.66
C LEU A 75 12.52 5.53 1.62
N ARG A 76 12.61 6.13 0.42
CA ARG A 76 12.63 7.61 0.27
C ARG A 76 11.30 8.25 0.68
N LYS A 77 10.16 7.65 0.34
CA LYS A 77 8.83 8.18 0.72
C LYS A 77 8.65 8.26 2.24
N LEU A 78 9.19 7.29 2.99
CA LEU A 78 9.18 7.35 4.46
C LEU A 78 10.11 8.43 5.05
N LYS A 79 11.29 8.63 4.45
CA LYS A 79 12.25 9.66 4.90
C LYS A 79 11.77 11.11 4.67
N CYS A 80 10.81 11.31 3.78
CA CYS A 80 10.19 12.62 3.55
C CYS A 80 8.93 12.86 4.40
N ALA A 81 8.21 11.80 4.80
CA ALA A 81 7.01 11.93 5.65
C ALA A 81 7.33 12.30 7.11
N SER A 82 8.56 12.08 7.58
CA SER A 82 9.01 12.49 8.92
C SER A 82 9.51 13.93 9.01
N LYS A 83 9.53 14.70 7.91
CA LYS A 83 9.96 16.10 7.90
C LYS A 83 8.84 17.11 8.19
N SER A 84 7.59 16.68 8.35
CA SER A 84 6.45 17.58 8.58
C SER A 84 5.78 17.47 9.96
N THR A 85 6.27 16.63 10.88
CA THR A 85 5.85 16.73 12.28
C THR A 85 6.92 17.49 13.05
N GLY A 86 6.79 18.82 13.02
CA GLY A 86 7.48 19.71 13.95
C GLY A 86 7.03 19.41 15.38
N HIS A 87 7.63 18.41 16.01
CA HIS A 87 7.78 18.45 17.46
C HIS A 87 9.06 19.23 17.73
N ILE A 88 8.88 20.51 18.02
CA ILE A 88 9.87 21.31 18.73
C ILE A 88 10.06 20.62 20.08
N PHE A 89 11.01 19.70 20.17
CA PHE A 89 11.52 19.25 21.46
C PHE A 89 12.40 20.39 21.96
N LYS A 90 11.79 21.32 22.71
CA LYS A 90 12.54 22.28 23.51
C LYS A 90 13.45 21.47 24.41
N SER A 91 14.73 21.39 24.07
CA SER A 91 15.76 21.06 25.04
C SER A 91 15.69 22.17 26.09
N SER A 92 15.13 21.85 27.25
CA SER A 92 15.41 22.64 28.45
C SER A 92 16.55 21.93 29.15
N GLU A 93 17.68 22.61 29.22
CA GLU A 93 18.79 22.29 30.11
C GLU A 93 18.28 21.90 31.51
N GLY A 94 18.85 20.81 32.02
CA GLY A 94 19.08 20.67 33.46
C GLY A 94 18.12 19.77 34.22
N ILE A 95 18.21 18.44 34.03
CA ILE A 95 17.94 17.48 35.12
C ILE A 95 18.99 16.36 35.07
N SER A 96 20.06 16.54 35.84
CA SER A 96 20.93 15.46 36.31
C SER A 96 20.13 14.51 37.20
N GLN A 97 20.21 13.19 36.99
CA GLN A 97 20.17 12.21 38.08
C GLN A 97 20.58 10.79 37.64
N MET A 98 21.85 10.46 37.95
CA MET A 98 22.32 9.30 38.75
C MET A 98 22.11 7.87 38.24
N MET A 99 23.22 7.13 38.21
CA MET A 99 23.39 5.72 37.88
C MET A 99 22.53 4.78 38.76
N ALA A 100 21.92 3.76 38.16
CA ALA A 100 21.35 2.61 38.88
C ALA A 100 22.14 1.32 38.52
N PRO A 101 22.38 0.40 39.46
CA PRO A 101 23.30 -0.71 39.27
C PRO A 101 22.71 -1.85 38.43
N PHE A 102 23.63 -2.56 37.76
CA PHE A 102 23.38 -3.74 36.94
C PHE A 102 22.59 -4.82 37.73
N ARG A 103 21.34 -5.06 37.33
CA ARG A 103 20.54 -6.21 37.78
C ARG A 103 20.50 -7.25 36.68
N SER A 104 21.36 -8.25 36.79
CA SER A 104 21.21 -9.51 36.05
C SER A 104 20.08 -10.32 36.70
N LYS A 105 18.90 -10.29 36.07
CA LYS A 105 17.85 -11.30 36.28
C LYS A 105 17.39 -11.83 34.92
N GLN A 106 17.84 -13.03 34.63
CA GLN A 106 17.29 -13.94 33.65
C GLN A 106 15.83 -14.23 33.99
N ALA A 107 14.88 -13.71 33.20
CA ALA A 107 13.54 -14.25 33.11
C ALA A 107 12.84 -13.71 31.85
N GLN A 108 12.48 -14.67 30.99
CA GLN A 108 11.44 -14.60 29.97
C GLN A 108 11.78 -13.82 28.69
N MET A 109 12.16 -14.62 27.68
CA MET A 109 12.04 -14.29 26.26
C MET A 109 10.62 -13.77 26.01
N SER A 110 10.47 -12.44 25.97
CA SER A 110 9.25 -11.82 25.47
C SER A 110 9.13 -12.24 24.01
N SER A 111 8.17 -13.13 23.74
CA SER A 111 7.65 -13.31 22.39
C SER A 111 7.43 -11.93 21.79
N PRO A 112 7.95 -11.61 20.59
CA PRO A 112 7.68 -10.32 19.99
C PRO A 112 6.16 -10.22 19.85
N ALA A 113 5.60 -9.22 20.55
CA ALA A 113 4.18 -8.92 20.50
C ALA A 113 3.73 -8.93 19.03
N ARG A 114 2.71 -9.74 18.72
CA ARG A 114 2.10 -9.73 17.39
C ARG A 114 1.65 -8.30 17.12
N THR A 115 2.38 -7.58 16.30
CA THR A 115 1.89 -6.33 15.74
C THR A 115 0.56 -6.64 15.05
N PRO A 116 -0.49 -5.82 15.26
CA PRO A 116 -1.77 -6.04 14.62
C PRO A 116 -1.57 -6.08 13.10
N MET A 117 -2.16 -7.08 12.45
CA MET A 117 -2.03 -7.30 11.01
C MET A 117 -2.58 -6.10 10.26
N LYS A 118 -1.70 -5.16 9.87
CA LYS A 118 -2.09 -4.05 9.01
C LYS A 118 -1.73 -4.40 7.58
N CYS A 119 -2.44 -5.37 7.04
CA CYS A 119 -2.61 -5.41 5.60
C CYS A 119 -3.45 -4.17 5.30
N ARG A 120 -2.87 -3.21 4.59
CA ARG A 120 -3.70 -2.17 4.02
C ARG A 120 -4.54 -2.90 2.98
N GLN A 121 -5.77 -3.26 3.36
CA GLN A 121 -6.80 -3.55 2.38
C GLN A 121 -6.80 -2.31 1.50
N HIS A 122 -6.20 -2.40 0.33
CA HIS A 122 -6.40 -1.37 -0.67
C HIS A 122 -7.86 -1.50 -1.02
N ASN A 123 -8.60 -0.56 -0.45
CA ASN A 123 -10.01 -0.25 -0.59
C ASN A 123 -10.59 -0.81 -1.89
N ARG A 124 -11.67 -1.59 -1.75
CA ARG A 124 -12.68 -1.71 -2.80
C ARG A 124 -13.40 -0.38 -3.04
N ASP A 125 -13.18 0.62 -2.18
CA ASP A 125 -13.86 1.91 -2.18
C ASP A 125 -13.36 2.92 -3.23
N ASP A 126 -12.26 2.67 -3.94
CA ASP A 126 -11.79 3.55 -5.03
C ASP A 126 -12.40 3.21 -6.40
N GLU A 127 -12.89 1.98 -6.61
CA GLU A 127 -13.50 1.53 -7.89
C GLU A 127 -15.01 1.86 -7.97
N ASP A 128 -15.73 1.93 -6.84
CA ASP A 128 -17.13 2.35 -6.83
C ASP A 128 -17.29 3.85 -7.16
N LYS A 129 -16.28 4.67 -6.86
CA LYS A 129 -16.32 6.12 -7.11
C LYS A 129 -16.19 6.50 -8.59
N LEU A 130 -15.64 5.61 -9.43
CA LEU A 130 -15.47 5.86 -10.87
C LEU A 130 -16.70 5.48 -11.69
N LEU A 131 -17.59 4.63 -11.15
CA LEU A 131 -18.82 4.21 -11.83
C LEU A 131 -19.99 5.18 -11.60
N GLU A 132 -19.99 5.93 -10.49
CA GLU A 132 -21.03 6.93 -10.21
C GLU A 132 -20.88 8.20 -11.08
N GLU A 133 -19.65 8.58 -11.45
CA GLU A 133 -19.41 9.72 -12.36
C GLU A 133 -19.77 9.38 -13.82
N LYS A 134 -19.73 8.10 -14.21
CA LYS A 134 -20.05 7.66 -15.59
C LYS A 134 -21.56 7.52 -15.85
N SER A 135 -22.36 7.32 -14.80
CA SER A 135 -23.83 7.29 -14.92
C SER A 135 -24.46 8.68 -15.04
N SER A 136 -23.80 9.74 -14.55
CA SER A 136 -24.32 11.11 -14.66
C SER A 136 -24.14 11.73 -16.05
N SER A 137 -23.31 11.16 -16.93
CA SER A 137 -23.03 11.73 -18.26
C SER A 137 -23.95 11.23 -19.38
N TYR A 138 -24.94 10.39 -19.09
CA TYR A 138 -25.83 9.78 -20.10
C TYR A 138 -27.30 10.20 -20.01
N ALA A 139 -27.62 11.28 -19.28
CA ALA A 139 -29.01 11.69 -19.04
C ALA A 139 -29.40 13.09 -19.57
N ASP A 140 -28.60 13.77 -20.41
CA ASP A 140 -28.88 15.15 -20.84
C ASP A 140 -28.86 15.40 -22.36
N GLU A 141 -29.45 14.52 -23.17
CA GLU A 141 -29.80 14.87 -24.57
C GLU A 141 -31.22 14.40 -24.89
N GLY A 142 -32.19 15.12 -24.33
CA GLY A 142 -33.60 14.80 -24.51
C GLY A 142 -34.53 15.94 -24.18
N ALA A 143 -34.33 17.15 -24.73
CA ALA A 143 -35.41 18.12 -24.90
C ALA A 143 -34.99 19.36 -25.72
N ASN A 144 -35.86 19.71 -26.67
CA ASN A 144 -36.18 21.05 -27.16
C ASN A 144 -35.38 21.59 -28.36
N LYS A 145 -36.12 21.81 -29.47
CA LYS A 145 -36.16 23.11 -30.17
C LYS A 145 -37.46 23.25 -30.99
N THR A 146 -38.39 24.01 -30.41
CA THR A 146 -39.41 24.81 -31.09
C THR A 146 -38.79 25.94 -31.92
N SER A 147 -39.64 26.57 -32.75
CA SER A 147 -39.46 27.81 -33.55
C SER A 147 -38.94 27.61 -34.97
N GLU A 148 -39.40 28.30 -36.01
CA GLU A 148 -40.47 29.28 -36.23
C GLU A 148 -40.54 29.53 -37.75
N GLY A 149 -41.69 29.99 -38.27
CA GLY A 149 -41.70 30.83 -39.47
C GLY A 149 -42.72 30.44 -40.53
N GLY A 150 -43.65 31.37 -40.82
CA GLY A 150 -44.31 31.40 -42.13
C GLY A 150 -45.76 31.88 -42.11
N LEU A 151 -45.96 33.18 -41.87
CA LEU A 151 -47.20 33.89 -42.11
C LEU A 151 -47.64 33.77 -43.59
N ALA A 152 -48.91 33.48 -43.85
CA ALA A 152 -49.68 34.11 -44.92
C ALA A 152 -51.19 33.85 -44.74
N CYS A 153 -51.93 34.92 -44.45
CA CYS A 153 -53.38 34.98 -44.48
C CYS A 153 -53.85 35.62 -45.80
N PHE A 154 -55.10 35.28 -46.20
CA PHE A 154 -56.01 35.97 -47.14
C PHE A 154 -55.59 36.12 -48.63
N LEU A 155 -56.28 35.41 -49.54
CA LEU A 155 -57.54 35.81 -50.19
C LEU A 155 -58.13 34.63 -50.99
#